data_AF-K1TZD8-F1
#
_entry.id   AF-K1TZD8-F1
#
_cell.length_a   1.000
_cell.length_b   1.000
_cell.length_c   1.000
_cell.angle_alpha   90.00
_cell.angle_beta   90.00
_cell.angle_gamma   90.00
#
_symmetry.space_group_name_H-M   'P 1'
#
loop_
_entity.id
_entity.type
_entity.pdbx_description
1 polymer ?
#
loop_
_entity_poly.entity_id
_entity_poly.type
_entity_poly.pdbx_seq_one_letter_code
_entity_poly.pdbx_strand_id
1 'polypeptide(L)'
;MNIVKNWGVLLVIAGALSGCGQEHDHKGKTPLVEVAGEYLYKEDLQAALPFNISKDDSVLFAEHYIRNWVEDVLLFDKAEGNIPDNAKIAKLV
;
A
#
# COMPACT_ATOMS: atom_id res chain seq x y z
N MET A 1 8.96 -22.60 45.68
CA MET A 1 9.71 -22.24 44.46
C MET A 1 8.85 -22.30 43.18
N ASN A 2 7.53 -22.01 43.25
CA ASN A 2 6.60 -22.24 42.12
C ASN A 2 5.98 -20.96 41.56
N ILE A 3 6.08 -19.84 42.29
CA ILE A 3 5.48 -18.55 41.92
C ILE A 3 6.32 -17.85 40.83
N VAL A 4 7.65 -17.93 40.91
CA VAL A 4 8.58 -17.35 39.92
C VAL A 4 8.63 -18.11 38.58
N LYS A 5 8.25 -19.40 38.56
CA LYS A 5 8.30 -20.24 37.35
C LYS A 5 7.16 -19.95 36.37
N ASN A 6 6.04 -19.39 36.86
CA ASN A 6 4.85 -19.10 36.05
C ASN A 6 4.92 -17.73 35.34
N TRP A 7 5.72 -16.81 35.87
CA TRP A 7 5.86 -15.45 35.33
C TRP A 7 6.65 -15.39 34.01
N GLY A 8 7.63 -16.29 33.85
CA GLY A 8 8.41 -16.41 32.62
C GLY A 8 7.55 -16.83 31.43
N VAL A 9 6.54 -17.70 31.66
CA VAL A 9 5.60 -18.14 30.61
C VAL A 9 4.68 -16.99 30.19
N LEU A 10 4.21 -16.17 31.14
CA LEU A 10 3.38 -15.00 30.88
C LEU A 10 4.08 -13.91 30.04
N LEU A 11 5.37 -13.70 30.27
CA LEU A 11 6.18 -12.74 29.49
C LEU A 11 6.44 -13.23 28.05
N VAL A 12 6.62 -14.54 27.86
CA VAL A 12 6.77 -15.14 26.51
C VAL A 12 5.47 -15.05 25.70
N ILE A 13 4.32 -15.23 26.34
CA ILE A 13 3.01 -15.10 25.69
C ILE A 13 2.72 -13.63 25.31
N ALA A 14 3.08 -12.67 26.17
CA ALA A 14 2.90 -11.25 25.89
C ALA A 14 3.75 -10.76 24.70
N GLY A 15 4.96 -11.31 24.51
CA GLY A 15 5.82 -10.98 23.37
C GLY A 15 5.32 -11.52 22.02
N ALA A 16 4.46 -12.55 22.04
CA ALA A 16 3.92 -13.17 20.82
C ALA A 16 2.76 -12.36 20.18
N LEU A 17 2.22 -11.34 20.87
CA LEU A 17 1.11 -10.51 20.38
C LEU A 17 1.57 -9.20 19.72
N SER A 18 2.87 -8.95 19.64
CA SER A 18 3.45 -7.77 18.99
C SER A 18 3.53 -7.94 17.48
N GLY A 19 2.38 -8.09 16.80
CA GLY A 19 2.30 -7.98 15.35
C GLY A 19 2.24 -6.52 14.96
N CYS A 20 3.28 -6.00 14.30
CA CYS A 20 3.26 -4.64 13.77
C CYS A 20 2.72 -4.68 12.34
N GLY A 21 1.44 -4.34 12.18
CA GLY A 21 0.88 -3.88 10.91
C GLY A 21 0.56 -2.40 11.05
N GLN A 22 0.95 -1.57 10.09
CA GLN A 22 0.46 -0.19 10.04
C GLN A 22 -1.03 -0.25 9.67
N GLU A 23 -1.89 0.15 10.60
CA GLU A 23 -3.29 0.40 10.27
C GLU A 23 -3.35 1.74 9.54
N HIS A 24 -3.69 1.69 8.24
CA HIS A 24 -3.87 2.87 7.42
C HIS A 24 -5.34 3.32 7.46
N ASP A 25 -5.58 4.58 7.83
CA ASP A 25 -6.92 5.15 7.75
C ASP A 25 -7.27 5.47 6.29
N HIS A 26 -8.08 4.61 5.68
CA HIS A 26 -8.58 4.76 4.31
C HIS A 26 -9.75 5.74 4.18
N LYS A 27 -10.12 6.48 5.23
CA LYS A 27 -11.17 7.51 5.22
C LYS A 27 -12.52 7.02 4.68
N GLY A 28 -12.83 5.75 4.93
CA GLY A 28 -14.07 5.10 4.48
C GLY A 28 -14.07 4.64 3.02
N LYS A 29 -12.95 4.75 2.30
CA LYS A 29 -12.77 4.12 0.97
C LYS A 29 -12.33 2.66 1.11
N THR A 30 -12.57 1.87 0.07
CA THR A 30 -12.22 0.44 0.04
C THR A 30 -10.92 0.23 -0.73
N PRO A 31 -9.79 -0.12 -0.08
CA PRO A 31 -8.55 -0.40 -0.79
C PRO A 31 -8.70 -1.66 -1.65
N LEU A 32 -8.28 -1.60 -2.91
CA LEU A 32 -8.25 -2.74 -3.84
C LEU A 32 -6.84 -3.26 -4.07
N VAL A 33 -5.87 -2.35 -4.22
CA VAL A 33 -4.47 -2.67 -4.53
C VAL A 33 -3.58 -1.73 -3.74
N GLU A 34 -2.48 -2.25 -3.20
CA GLU A 34 -1.42 -1.48 -2.56
C GLU A 34 -0.09 -1.77 -3.27
N VAL A 35 0.61 -0.72 -3.71
CA VAL A 35 1.93 -0.81 -4.34
C VAL A 35 2.79 0.36 -3.86
N ALA A 36 3.99 0.08 -3.36
CA ALA A 36 4.93 1.10 -2.86
C ALA A 36 4.32 2.07 -1.81
N GLY A 37 3.33 1.62 -1.03
CA GLY A 37 2.63 2.45 -0.04
C GLY A 37 1.52 3.33 -0.61
N GLU A 38 1.32 3.31 -1.93
CA GLU A 38 0.19 3.94 -2.62
C GLU A 38 -0.98 2.96 -2.74
N TYR A 39 -2.21 3.49 -2.75
CA TYR A 39 -3.44 2.68 -2.74
C TYR A 39 -4.35 3.04 -3.90
N LEU A 40 -4.78 2.01 -4.65
CA LEU A 40 -5.90 2.12 -5.57
C LEU A 40 -7.19 1.75 -4.85
N TYR A 41 -8.17 2.66 -4.87
CA TYR A 41 -9.46 2.44 -4.23
C TYR A 41 -10.53 1.94 -5.21
N LYS A 42 -11.47 1.17 -4.69
CA LYS A 42 -12.62 0.67 -5.45
C LYS A 42 -13.44 1.79 -6.05
N GLU A 43 -13.62 2.85 -5.29
CA GLU A 43 -14.41 4.01 -5.68
C GLU A 43 -13.77 4.74 -6.87
N ASP A 44 -12.43 4.75 -6.95
CA ASP A 44 -11.69 5.39 -8.05
C ASP A 44 -11.80 4.55 -9.33
N LEU A 45 -11.69 3.22 -9.24
CA LEU A 45 -11.95 2.31 -10.38
C LEU A 45 -13.41 2.41 -10.87
N GLN A 46 -14.36 2.49 -9.94
CA GLN A 46 -15.78 2.65 -10.29
C GLN A 46 -16.08 3.98 -10.95
N ALA A 47 -15.42 5.06 -10.53
CA ALA A 47 -15.56 6.37 -11.17
C ALA A 47 -14.94 6.40 -12.59
N ALA A 48 -13.91 5.58 -12.84
CA ALA A 48 -13.28 5.46 -14.15
C ALA A 48 -14.02 4.54 -15.12
N LEU A 49 -14.86 3.61 -14.62
CA LEU A 49 -15.59 2.64 -15.43
C LEU A 49 -16.59 3.35 -16.38
N PRO A 50 -16.55 3.06 -17.69
CA PRO A 50 -17.50 3.61 -18.65
C PRO A 50 -18.94 3.11 -18.40
N PHE A 51 -19.93 3.97 -18.68
CA PHE A 51 -21.34 3.58 -18.63
C PHE A 51 -21.72 2.67 -19.81
N ASN A 52 -22.69 1.78 -19.58
CA ASN A 52 -23.30 0.91 -20.60
C ASN A 52 -22.36 -0.07 -21.34
N ILE A 53 -21.31 -0.55 -20.67
CA ILE A 53 -20.42 -1.59 -21.21
C ILE A 53 -20.87 -3.00 -20.79
N SER A 54 -20.46 -4.01 -21.56
CA SER A 54 -20.77 -5.41 -21.24
C SER A 54 -19.98 -5.88 -20.01
N LYS A 55 -20.35 -7.02 -19.44
CA LYS A 55 -19.61 -7.61 -18.31
C LYS A 55 -18.17 -7.94 -18.70
N ASP A 56 -17.98 -8.53 -19.88
CA ASP A 56 -16.66 -8.95 -20.35
C ASP A 56 -15.77 -7.72 -20.61
N ASP A 57 -16.32 -6.67 -21.22
CA ASP A 57 -15.61 -5.40 -21.41
C ASP A 57 -15.30 -4.70 -20.09
N SER A 58 -16.18 -4.82 -19.09
CA SER A 58 -15.95 -4.26 -17.74
C SER A 58 -14.75 -4.93 -17.05
N VAL A 59 -14.64 -6.25 -17.18
CA VAL A 59 -13.52 -7.01 -16.62
C VAL A 59 -12.23 -6.61 -17.32
N LEU A 60 -12.23 -6.60 -18.65
CA LEU A 60 -11.07 -6.20 -19.44
C LEU A 60 -10.62 -4.77 -19.11
N PHE A 61 -11.56 -3.83 -19.00
CA PHE A 61 -11.28 -2.46 -18.59
C PHE A 61 -10.63 -2.42 -17.20
N ALA A 62 -11.20 -3.11 -16.22
CA ALA A 62 -10.69 -3.11 -14.86
C ALA A 62 -9.27 -3.69 -14.78
N GLU A 63 -9.00 -4.78 -15.48
CA GLU A 63 -7.66 -5.36 -15.57
C GLU A 63 -6.64 -4.38 -16.14
N HIS A 64 -6.96 -3.72 -17.26
CA HIS A 64 -6.08 -2.73 -17.87
C HIS A 64 -5.88 -1.50 -16.98
N TYR A 65 -6.95 -1.00 -16.37
CA TYR A 65 -6.88 0.15 -15.48
C TYR A 65 -5.96 -0.12 -14.29
N ILE A 66 -6.14 -1.27 -13.63
CA ILE A 66 -5.30 -1.68 -12.50
C ILE A 66 -3.84 -1.86 -12.94
N ARG A 67 -3.59 -2.53 -14.07
CA ARG A 67 -2.23 -2.74 -14.59
C ARG A 67 -1.52 -1.41 -14.85
N ASN A 68 -2.16 -0.50 -15.56
CA ASN A 68 -1.58 0.80 -15.88
C ASN A 68 -1.31 1.60 -14.60
N TRP A 69 -2.24 1.59 -13.64
CA TRP A 69 -2.04 2.24 -12.35
C TRP A 69 -0.82 1.69 -11.60
N VAL A 70 -0.64 0.36 -11.56
CA VAL A 70 0.53 -0.28 -10.94
C VAL A 70 1.82 0.12 -11.66
N GLU A 71 1.82 0.12 -12.99
CA GLU A 71 2.98 0.53 -13.78
C GLU A 71 3.37 1.98 -13.51
N ASP A 72 2.40 2.90 -13.46
CA ASP A 72 2.63 4.32 -13.17
C ASP A 72 3.25 4.53 -11.78
N VAL A 73 2.73 3.84 -10.75
CA VAL A 73 3.26 3.91 -9.38
C VAL A 73 4.71 3.41 -9.33
N LEU A 74 5.00 2.27 -9.94
CA LEU A 74 6.36 1.70 -9.96
C LEU A 74 7.35 2.56 -10.77
N LEU A 75 6.88 3.16 -11.87
CA LEU A 75 7.70 4.09 -12.65
C LEU A 75 8.03 5.35 -11.85
N PHE A 76 7.06 5.89 -11.11
CA PHE A 76 7.28 7.05 -10.24
C PHE A 76 8.26 6.75 -9.10
N ASP A 77 8.04 5.64 -8.38
CA ASP A 77 8.94 5.16 -7.31
C ASP A 77 10.38 4.99 -7.82
N LYS A 78 10.53 4.37 -9.00
CA LYS A 78 11.85 4.19 -9.61
C LYS A 78 12.48 5.51 -10.04
N ALA A 79 11.69 6.46 -10.53
CA ALA A 79 12.17 7.77 -10.93
C ALA A 79 12.69 8.56 -9.73
N GLU A 80 11.96 8.57 -8.61
CA GLU A 80 12.36 9.26 -7.37
C GLU A 80 13.73 8.78 -6.87
N GLY A 81 13.96 7.46 -6.83
CA GLY A 81 15.26 6.89 -6.45
C GLY A 81 16.41 7.18 -7.42
N ASN A 82 16.12 7.61 -8.65
CA ASN A 82 17.10 7.92 -9.68
C ASN A 82 17.42 9.42 -9.80
N ILE A 83 16.66 10.31 -9.15
CA ILE A 83 16.99 11.75 -9.14
C ILE A 83 18.23 11.92 -8.26
N PRO A 84 19.42 12.28 -8.82
CA PRO A 84 20.57 12.59 -7.99
C PRO A 84 20.19 13.77 -7.09
N ASP A 85 20.55 13.73 -5.81
CA ASP A 85 20.28 14.74 -4.78
C ASP A 85 20.85 16.12 -5.18
N ASN A 86 20.18 16.77 -6.13
CA ASN A 86 20.49 18.08 -6.67
C ASN A 86 19.99 19.19 -5.72
N ALA A 87 19.28 18.82 -4.66
CA ALA A 87 19.11 19.67 -3.48
C ALA A 87 20.43 19.91 -2.71
N LYS A 88 21.50 19.14 -2.96
CA LYS A 88 22.86 19.45 -2.47
C LYS A 88 23.72 20.28 -3.42
N ILE A 89 23.25 20.65 -4.62
CA ILE A 89 23.99 21.52 -5.55
C ILE A 89 23.88 23.01 -5.16
N ALA A 90 22.98 23.38 -4.23
CA ALA A 90 22.85 24.74 -3.71
C ALA A 90 23.91 25.16 -2.66
N LYS A 91 25.03 24.42 -2.55
CA LYS A 91 26.12 24.73 -1.59
C LYS A 91 27.47 25.06 -2.22
N LEU A 92 27.51 25.34 -3.52
CA LEU A 92 28.74 25.70 -4.25
C LEU A 92 28.61 26.97 -5.12
N VAL A 93 27.73 27.90 -4.77
CA VAL A 93 27.79 29.29 -5.26
C VAL A 93 27.72 30.24 -4.08
#